data_AF-A0A4U9WIZ5-F1
#
_entry.id   AF-A0A4U9WIZ5-F1
#
_cell.length_a   1.000
_cell.length_b   1.000
_cell.length_c   1.000
_cell.angle_alpha   90.00
_cell.angle_beta   90.00
_cell.angle_gamma   90.00
#
_symmetry.space_group_name_H-M   'P 1'
#
loop_
_entity.id
_entity.type
_entity.pdbx_description
1 polymer ?
#
loop_
_entity_poly.entity_id
_entity_poly.type
_entity_poly.pdbx_seq_one_letter_code
_entity_poly.pdbx_strand_id
1 'polypeptide(L)'
;MPTDRESVFFISMKAIPAQAQNDQPQSVGQMAVTVVSNMKLFYRPAGLAKRAVADVACQLRFNRSGKELIANKPDSLLAHLFAAENGPRRAG
;
A
#
# COMPACT_ATOMS: atom_id res chain seq x y z
N MET A 1 -11.31 -18.00 -0.19
CA MET A 1 -10.49 -16.98 0.49
C MET A 1 -9.94 -17.56 1.78
N PRO A 2 -8.71 -17.21 2.20
CA PRO A 2 -8.18 -17.60 3.51
C PRO A 2 -9.13 -17.18 4.64
N THR A 3 -9.36 -18.07 5.60
CA THR A 3 -10.23 -17.81 6.76
C THR A 3 -9.42 -17.47 8.02
N ASP A 4 -8.12 -17.68 7.99
CA ASP A 4 -7.16 -17.59 9.09
C ASP A 4 -6.35 -16.28 9.10
N ARG A 5 -6.44 -15.49 8.03
CA ARG A 5 -5.66 -14.25 7.86
C ARG A 5 -6.39 -13.23 6.99
N GLU A 6 -5.98 -11.97 7.12
CA GLU A 6 -6.45 -10.92 6.22
C GLU A 6 -5.84 -11.07 4.82
N SER A 7 -6.51 -10.49 3.81
CA SER A 7 -6.03 -10.46 2.43
C SER A 7 -5.98 -9.03 1.91
N VAL A 8 -4.95 -8.71 1.10
CA VAL A 8 -4.87 -7.44 0.36
C VAL A 8 -5.31 -7.67 -1.07
N PHE A 9 -6.25 -6.85 -1.54
CA PHE A 9 -6.60 -6.70 -2.94
C PHE A 9 -6.27 -5.30 -3.43
N PHE A 10 -6.11 -5.14 -4.74
CA PHE A 10 -5.91 -3.85 -5.38
C PHE A 10 -7.08 -3.57 -6.32
N ILE A 11 -7.64 -2.37 -6.22
CA ILE A 11 -8.59 -1.83 -7.21
C ILE A 11 -7.82 -0.81 -8.05
N SER A 12 -7.70 -1.08 -9.34
CA SER A 12 -7.02 -0.21 -10.31
C SER A 12 -8.04 0.44 -11.23
N MET A 13 -8.06 1.78 -11.26
CA MET A 13 -8.98 2.57 -12.07
C MET A 13 -8.19 3.46 -13.02
N LYS A 14 -8.53 3.45 -14.31
CA LYS A 14 -7.85 4.23 -15.36
C LYS A 14 -8.83 5.23 -15.96
N ALA A 15 -8.57 6.52 -15.74
CA ALA A 15 -9.35 7.61 -16.33
C ALA A 15 -8.68 8.07 -17.62
N ILE A 16 -9.20 7.60 -18.75
CA ILE A 16 -8.70 7.95 -20.08
C ILE A 16 -9.41 9.23 -20.54
N PRO A 17 -8.68 10.32 -20.85
CA PRO A 17 -9.30 11.55 -21.31
C PRO A 17 -9.87 11.36 -22.72
N ALA A 18 -11.04 11.96 -22.98
CA ALA A 18 -11.59 12.04 -24.33
C ALA A 18 -10.72 12.96 -25.20
N GLN A 19 -10.44 12.56 -26.43
CA GLN A 19 -9.81 13.42 -27.41
C GLN A 19 -10.90 14.23 -28.13
N ALA A 20 -10.81 15.55 -28.11
CA ALA A 20 -11.71 16.40 -28.88
C ALA A 20 -11.44 16.18 -30.38
N GLN A 21 -12.46 15.75 -31.13
CA GLN A 21 -12.45 15.81 -32.58
C GLN A 21 -12.59 17.28 -32.99
N ASN A 22 -11.46 17.97 -33.06
CA ASN A 22 -11.41 19.25 -33.75
C ASN A 22 -11.25 18.94 -35.24
N ASP A 23 -12.17 19.42 -36.08
CA ASP A 23 -12.14 19.37 -37.56
C ASP A 23 -10.97 20.16 -38.19
N GLN A 24 -9.92 20.46 -37.41
CA GLN A 24 -8.72 21.15 -37.86
C GLN A 24 -7.56 20.15 -38.02
N PRO A 25 -6.70 20.33 -39.04
CA PRO A 25 -5.59 19.44 -39.30
C PRO A 25 -4.76 19.27 -38.04
N GLN A 26 -4.58 18.01 -37.62
CA GLN A 26 -3.97 17.65 -36.34
C GLN A 26 -2.71 18.49 -36.09
N SER A 27 -2.80 19.43 -35.15
CA SER A 27 -1.65 20.23 -34.76
C SER A 27 -0.60 19.28 -34.19
N VAL A 28 0.58 19.25 -34.81
CA VAL A 28 1.73 18.47 -34.36
C VAL A 28 2.05 18.88 -32.91
N GLY A 29 1.72 18.04 -31.93
CA GLY A 29 1.99 18.30 -30.51
C GLY A 29 0.91 17.94 -29.48
N GLN A 30 0.03 16.96 -29.71
CA GLN A 30 -0.93 16.54 -28.68
C GLN A 30 -0.30 15.60 -27.64
N MET A 31 -0.33 16.03 -26.36
CA MET A 31 0.05 15.22 -25.20
C MET A 31 -1.21 14.79 -24.45
N ALA A 32 -1.39 13.49 -24.25
CA ALA A 32 -2.48 12.94 -23.45
C ALA A 32 -1.95 12.43 -22.10
N VAL A 33 -2.60 12.84 -21.01
CA VAL A 33 -2.28 12.38 -19.65
C VAL A 33 -3.42 11.52 -19.14
N THR A 34 -3.10 10.31 -18.69
CA THR A 34 -4.06 9.40 -18.06
C THR A 34 -3.79 9.33 -16.56
N VAL A 35 -4.84 9.36 -15.76
CA VAL A 35 -4.73 9.15 -14.32
C VAL A 35 -5.04 7.69 -14.01
N VAL A 36 -4.12 7.01 -13.32
CA VAL A 36 -4.33 5.65 -12.78
C VAL A 36 -4.38 5.73 -11.27
N SER A 37 -5.51 5.36 -10.68
CA SER A 37 -5.67 5.25 -9.23
C SER A 37 -5.58 3.78 -8.82
N ASN A 38 -4.70 3.46 -7.86
CA ASN A 38 -4.54 2.11 -7.31
C ASN A 38 -4.85 2.13 -5.81
N MET A 39 -5.97 1.53 -5.42
CA MET A 39 -6.43 1.50 -4.03
C MET A 39 -6.23 0.12 -3.42
N LYS A 40 -5.74 0.06 -2.17
CA LYS A 40 -5.62 -1.18 -1.40
C LYS A 40 -6.91 -1.45 -0.65
N LEU A 41 -7.45 -2.67 -0.78
CA LEU A 41 -8.60 -3.17 -0.05
C LEU A 41 -8.16 -4.30 0.89
N PHE A 42 -8.33 -4.08 2.19
CA PHE A 42 -8.02 -5.06 3.22
C PHE A 42 -9.28 -5.83 3.59
N TYR A 43 -9.32 -7.13 3.28
CA TYR A 43 -10.43 -8.01 3.63
C TYR A 43 -10.13 -8.79 4.91
N ARG A 44 -11.04 -8.72 5.88
CA ARG A 44 -10.96 -9.45 7.16
C ARG A 44 -12.09 -10.49 7.26
N PRO A 45 -11.77 -11.79 7.30
CA PRO A 45 -12.73 -12.84 7.61
C PRO A 45 -13.40 -12.67 8.98
N ALA A 46 -14.69 -13.01 9.10
CA ALA A 46 -15.46 -12.83 10.34
C ALA A 46 -14.95 -13.66 11.54
N GLY A 47 -14.27 -14.79 11.29
CA GLY A 47 -13.74 -15.68 12.33
C GLY A 47 -12.45 -15.19 13.02
N LEU A 48 -11.86 -14.09 12.55
CA LEU A 48 -10.71 -13.46 13.20
C LEU A 48 -11.17 -12.57 14.35
N ALA A 49 -10.52 -12.73 15.51
CA ALA A 49 -10.80 -11.90 16.68
C ALA A 49 -10.71 -10.41 16.32
N LYS A 50 -11.73 -9.63 16.71
CA LYS A 50 -11.75 -8.18 16.55
C LYS A 50 -10.71 -7.57 17.50
N ARG A 51 -9.44 -7.55 17.11
CA ARG A 51 -8.42 -6.70 17.76
C ARG A 51 -8.43 -5.34 17.10
N ALA A 52 -8.31 -4.27 17.90
CA ALA A 52 -8.14 -2.95 17.31
C ALA A 52 -6.80 -2.92 16.57
N VAL A 53 -6.77 -2.27 15.40
CA VAL A 53 -5.52 -2.10 14.63
C VAL A 53 -4.43 -1.44 15.50
N ALA A 54 -4.83 -0.58 16.44
CA ALA A 54 -3.97 0.06 17.43
C ALA A 54 -3.24 -0.95 18.34
N ASP A 55 -3.94 -1.96 18.86
CA ASP A 55 -3.36 -2.98 19.77
C ASP A 55 -2.30 -3.84 19.08
N VAL A 56 -2.39 -3.88 17.77
CA VAL A 56 -1.62 -4.75 16.89
C VAL A 56 -0.39 -4.02 16.33
N ALA A 57 -0.46 -2.70 16.13
CA ALA A 57 0.68 -1.89 15.71
C ALA A 57 1.85 -2.00 16.70
N CYS A 58 1.55 -2.06 18.00
CA CYS A 58 2.56 -2.20 19.06
C CYS A 58 3.28 -3.56 19.09
N GLN A 59 2.79 -4.56 18.35
CA GLN A 59 3.39 -5.91 18.32
C GLN A 59 4.47 -6.07 17.23
N LEU A 60 4.64 -5.04 16.38
CA LEU A 60 5.64 -5.06 15.32
C LEU A 60 7.05 -5.03 15.94
N ARG A 61 7.85 -6.06 15.64
CA ARG A 61 9.23 -6.18 16.13
C ARG A 61 10.19 -5.93 14.99
N PHE A 62 11.16 -5.06 15.21
CA PHE A 62 12.20 -4.77 14.23
C PHE A 62 13.50 -5.46 14.62
N ASN A 63 14.14 -6.12 13.67
CA ASN A 63 15.47 -6.66 13.82
C ASN A 63 16.37 -6.12 12.70
N ARG A 64 17.59 -5.70 13.02
CA ARG A 64 18.55 -5.23 12.03
C ARG A 64 19.55 -6.33 11.72
N SER A 65 19.62 -6.73 10.45
CA SER A 65 20.61 -7.68 9.94
C SER A 65 21.52 -6.96 8.95
N GLY A 66 22.71 -6.58 9.39
CA GLY A 66 23.64 -5.79 8.57
C GLY A 66 23.04 -4.45 8.14
N LYS A 67 22.71 -4.32 6.84
CA LYS A 67 22.09 -3.14 6.22
C LYS A 67 20.56 -3.24 6.09
N GLU A 68 19.98 -4.37 6.45
CA GLU A 68 18.53 -4.61 6.35
C GLU A 68 17.84 -4.36 7.68
N LEU A 69 16.67 -3.74 7.63
CA LEU A 69 15.74 -3.63 8.75
C LEU A 69 14.55 -4.55 8.47
N ILE A 70 14.45 -5.62 9.24
CA ILE A 70 13.43 -6.65 9.09
C ILE A 70 12.31 -6.36 10.10
N ALA A 71 11.11 -6.11 9.61
CA ALA A 71 9.91 -5.99 10.43
C ALA A 71 9.20 -7.34 10.53
N ASN A 72 9.14 -7.89 11.73
CA ASN A 72 8.46 -9.15 12.05
C ASN A 72 7.18 -8.89 12.81
N LYS A 73 6.14 -9.62 12.46
CA LYS A 73 4.80 -9.48 13.01
C LYS A 73 4.23 -10.86 13.35
N PRO A 74 3.86 -11.14 14.61
CA PRO A 74 3.38 -12.48 15.01
C PRO A 74 1.93 -12.79 14.61
N ASP A 75 1.13 -11.78 14.26
CA ASP A 75 -0.32 -11.90 14.06
C ASP A 75 -0.75 -11.76 12.59
N SER A 76 -1.96 -12.24 12.29
CA SER A 76 -2.51 -12.37 10.94
C SER A 76 -3.19 -11.11 10.38
N LEU A 77 -3.06 -9.97 11.07
CA LEU A 77 -3.52 -8.66 10.62
C LEU A 77 -2.54 -8.07 9.61
N LEU A 78 -3.00 -7.28 8.65
CA LEU A 78 -2.13 -6.54 7.75
C LEU A 78 -1.79 -5.18 8.37
N ALA A 79 -0.50 -4.81 8.31
CA ALA A 79 -0.02 -3.51 8.73
C ALA A 79 0.50 -2.74 7.51
N HIS A 80 0.18 -1.45 7.45
CA HIS A 80 0.77 -0.55 6.47
C HIS A 80 1.86 0.25 7.15
N LEU A 81 3.12 0.01 6.76
CA LEU A 81 4.27 0.72 7.30
C LEU A 81 4.57 1.93 6.42
N PHE A 82 4.51 3.13 7.00
CA PHE A 82 4.93 4.36 6.35
C PHE A 82 6.30 4.76 6.89
N ALA A 83 7.26 4.96 5.98
CA ALA A 83 8.61 5.50 6.22
C ALA A 83 9.31 5.00 7.52
N ALA A 84 10.12 3.95 7.39
CA ALA A 84 10.98 3.50 8.49
C ALA A 84 12.36 4.15 8.38
N GLU A 85 12.70 5.01 9.34
CA GLU A 85 14.02 5.64 9.42
C GLU A 85 14.83 5.06 10.59
N ASN A 86 16.14 4.88 10.37
CA ASN A 86 17.06 4.56 11.44
C ASN A 86 17.39 5.86 12.18
N GLY A 87 16.94 5.97 13.44
CA GLY A 87 17.36 7.06 14.33
C GLY A 87 18.88 7.09 14.53
N PRO A 88 19.44 8.19 15.07
CA PRO A 88 20.87 8.35 15.24
C PRO A 88 21.47 7.20 16.05
N ARG A 89 22.58 6.62 15.57
CA ARG A 89 23.35 5.64 16.35
C ARG A 89 23.81 6.32 17.64
N ARG A 90 23.27 5.89 18.78
CA ARG A 90 23.88 6.20 20.07
C ARG A 90 25.22 5.47 20.11
N ALA A 91 26.30 6.22 19.94
CA ALA A 91 27.64 5.74 20.24
C ALA A 91 27.71 5.54 21.77
N GLY A 92 27.95 4.31 22.18
CA GLY A 92 28.41 3.98 23.53
C GLY A 92 29.92 3.88 23.55
#